data_AF-A0A6B0HI96-F1
#
_entry.id   AF-A0A6B0HI96-F1
#
_cell.length_a   1.000
_cell.length_b   1.000
_cell.length_c   1.000
_cell.angle_alpha   90.00
_cell.angle_beta   90.00
_cell.angle_gamma   90.00
#
_symmetry.space_group_name_H-M   'P 1'
#
loop_
_entity.id
_entity.type
_entity.pdbx_description
1 polymer ?
#
loop_
_entity_poly.entity_id
_entity_poly.type
_entity_poly.pdbx_seq_one_letter_code
_entity_poly.pdbx_strand_id
1 'polypeptide(L)'
;MTRFEATDPTERQKLYVDAITAHRTRGSHFLTLEADGDRLESDMMASPSDGNERGTASTASDDAELATPPWIQFGDGTINLDCTEDELETLKGLLAEFPAFKIDELTRPEEAEGVNARVSAKADPNRIAQFVDSVFRRVYDLPEEFRVWAVEI
;
A
#
# COMPACT_ATOMS: atom_id res chain seq x y z
N MET A 1 0.93 -20.74 9.79
CA MET A 1 1.04 -19.37 10.31
C MET A 1 -0.32 -18.73 10.25
N THR A 2 -0.81 -18.19 11.37
CA THR A 2 -2.05 -17.40 11.39
C THR A 2 -1.80 -16.11 10.63
N ARG A 3 -2.39 -15.99 9.44
CA ARG A 3 -2.41 -14.75 8.65
C ARG A 3 -3.35 -13.80 9.39
N PHE A 4 -2.82 -12.69 9.89
CA PHE A 4 -3.64 -11.66 10.50
C PHE A 4 -4.12 -10.74 9.40
N GLU A 5 -5.42 -10.74 9.12
CA GLU A 5 -6.06 -9.94 8.08
C GLU A 5 -7.10 -8.98 8.68
N ALA A 6 -7.32 -7.85 8.02
CA ALA A 6 -8.36 -6.88 8.38
C ALA A 6 -8.91 -6.19 7.14
N THR A 7 -10.20 -5.86 7.16
CA THR A 7 -10.92 -5.22 6.05
C THR A 7 -11.55 -3.89 6.49
N ASP A 8 -12.00 -3.79 7.74
CA ASP A 8 -12.49 -2.56 8.34
C ASP A 8 -11.35 -1.59 8.71
N PRO A 9 -11.50 -0.26 8.51
CA PRO A 9 -10.45 0.71 8.77
C PRO A 9 -9.96 0.72 10.23
N THR A 10 -10.87 0.52 11.20
CA THR A 10 -10.49 0.45 12.62
C THR A 10 -9.71 -0.83 12.92
N GLU A 11 -10.08 -1.95 12.30
CA GLU A 11 -9.39 -3.22 12.48
C GLU A 11 -8.04 -3.23 11.78
N ARG A 12 -7.92 -2.61 10.59
CA ARG A 12 -6.64 -2.42 9.89
C ARG A 12 -5.67 -1.59 10.72
N GLN A 13 -6.13 -0.47 11.27
CA GLN A 13 -5.32 0.35 12.17
C GLN A 13 -4.79 -0.47 13.35
N LYS A 14 -5.62 -1.30 13.96
CA LYS A 14 -5.21 -2.20 15.06
C LYS A 14 -4.22 -3.26 14.58
N LEU A 15 -4.48 -3.88 13.43
CA LEU A 15 -3.60 -4.88 12.81
C LEU A 15 -2.20 -4.30 12.56
N TYR A 16 -2.10 -3.11 11.96
CA TYR A 16 -0.83 -2.46 11.71
C TYR A 16 -0.07 -2.18 13.00
N VAL A 17 -0.73 -1.61 14.01
CA VAL A 17 -0.10 -1.31 15.31
C VAL A 17 0.42 -2.59 15.98
N ASP A 18 -0.40 -3.65 15.99
CA ASP A 18 -0.03 -4.92 16.60
C ASP A 18 1.15 -5.57 15.86
N ALA A 19 1.10 -5.60 14.53
CA ALA A 19 2.15 -6.16 13.69
C ALA A 19 3.48 -5.40 13.88
N ILE A 20 3.48 -4.06 13.87
CA ILE A 20 4.68 -3.24 14.09
C ILE A 20 5.23 -3.46 15.50
N THR A 21 4.35 -3.57 16.50
CA THR A 21 4.74 -3.80 17.90
C THR A 21 5.35 -5.19 18.07
N ALA A 22 4.74 -6.21 17.47
CA ALA A 22 5.23 -7.58 17.48
C ALA A 22 6.58 -7.70 16.77
N HIS A 23 6.73 -7.08 15.59
CA HIS A 23 8.01 -7.01 14.87
C HIS A 23 9.12 -6.40 15.74
N ARG A 24 8.86 -5.23 16.35
CA ARG A 24 9.83 -4.57 17.25
C ARG A 24 10.18 -5.41 18.48
N THR A 25 9.19 -6.11 19.04
CA THR A 25 9.38 -6.95 20.23
C THR A 25 10.18 -8.21 19.90
N ARG A 26 9.97 -8.78 18.71
CA ARG A 26 10.65 -10.00 18.25
C ARG A 26 12.04 -9.72 17.69
N GLY A 27 12.29 -8.49 17.22
CA GLY A 27 13.52 -8.13 16.52
C GLY A 27 13.63 -8.79 15.15
N SER A 28 12.49 -9.07 14.50
CA SER A 28 12.45 -9.60 13.15
C SER A 28 13.11 -8.62 12.17
N HIS A 29 13.67 -9.12 11.06
CA HIS A 29 14.39 -8.25 10.12
C HIS A 29 13.46 -7.25 9.42
N PHE A 30 12.25 -7.68 9.08
CA PHE A 30 11.26 -6.85 8.41
C PHE A 30 9.84 -7.34 8.73
N LEU A 31 8.87 -6.49 8.41
CA LEU A 31 7.43 -6.70 8.46
C LEU A 31 6.83 -6.35 7.11
N THR A 32 6.17 -7.30 6.44
CA THR A 32 5.48 -7.04 5.18
C THR A 32 3.97 -6.99 5.40
N LEU A 33 3.33 -5.95 4.86
CA LEU A 33 1.90 -5.73 4.79
C LEU A 33 1.49 -5.72 3.33
N GLU A 34 0.58 -6.60 2.94
CA GLU A 34 0.14 -6.72 1.55
C GLU A 34 -1.37 -6.51 1.45
N ALA A 35 -1.81 -5.77 0.44
CA ALA A 35 -3.22 -5.61 0.13
C ALA A 35 -3.75 -6.79 -0.68
N ASP A 36 -5.05 -7.03 -0.59
CA ASP A 36 -5.76 -8.03 -1.39
C ASP A 36 -5.99 -7.52 -2.82
N GLY A 37 -5.26 -8.07 -3.80
CA GLY A 37 -5.43 -7.76 -5.22
C GLY A 37 -6.69 -8.36 -5.84
N ASP A 38 -7.07 -9.57 -5.42
CA ASP A 38 -8.15 -10.37 -6.01
C ASP A 38 -9.54 -9.71 -5.87
N ARG A 39 -9.79 -9.01 -4.75
CA ARG A 39 -11.00 -8.18 -4.59
C ARG A 39 -10.98 -6.88 -5.38
N LEU A 40 -9.80 -6.28 -5.61
CA LEU A 40 -9.69 -5.04 -6.39
C LEU A 40 -10.07 -5.30 -7.85
N GLU A 41 -9.62 -6.42 -8.41
CA GLU A 41 -10.00 -6.88 -9.75
C GLU A 41 -11.52 -7.15 -9.85
N SER A 42 -12.09 -7.78 -8.82
CA SER A 42 -13.52 -8.14 -8.80
C SER A 42 -14.48 -6.94 -8.71
N ASP A 43 -14.13 -5.87 -7.97
CA ASP A 43 -14.97 -4.67 -7.83
C ASP A 43 -14.99 -3.81 -9.10
N MET A 44 -13.85 -3.71 -9.80
CA MET A 44 -13.75 -3.01 -11.09
C MET A 44 -14.57 -3.69 -12.21
N MET A 45 -14.73 -5.01 -12.17
CA MET A 45 -15.54 -5.77 -13.12
C MET A 45 -17.06 -5.78 -12.78
N ALA A 46 -17.46 -5.34 -11.57
CA ALA A 46 -18.84 -5.41 -11.09
C ALA A 46 -19.73 -4.20 -11.46
N SER A 47 -19.22 -3.23 -12.21
CA SER A 47 -20.08 -2.16 -12.78
C SER A 47 -21.07 -2.75 -13.81
N PRO A 48 -22.39 -2.61 -13.64
CA PRO A 48 -23.34 -3.05 -14.63
C PRO A 48 -23.21 -2.14 -15.86
N SER A 49 -22.69 -2.71 -16.94
CA SER A 49 -22.73 -2.10 -18.27
C SER A 49 -24.19 -2.05 -18.73
N ASP A 50 -24.88 -0.95 -18.43
CA ASP A 50 -26.20 -0.67 -19.00
C ASP A 50 -26.00 -0.31 -20.48
N GLY A 51 -26.46 -1.21 -21.35
CA GLY A 51 -26.07 -1.27 -22.74
C GLY A 51 -26.47 -0.05 -23.57
N ASN A 52 -25.48 0.58 -24.22
CA ASN A 52 -25.67 1.16 -25.55
C ASN A 52 -24.35 1.25 -26.33
N GLU A 53 -24.26 0.45 -27.37
CA GLU A 53 -23.21 0.38 -28.38
C GLU A 53 -23.11 1.68 -29.21
N ARG A 54 -22.02 2.44 -29.04
CA ARG A 54 -21.34 3.15 -30.14
C ARG A 54 -19.96 3.64 -29.71
N GLY A 55 -18.96 3.30 -30.50
CA GLY A 55 -17.56 3.32 -30.12
C GLY A 55 -17.00 4.66 -29.68
N THR A 56 -16.25 4.61 -28.59
CA THR A 56 -15.05 5.38 -28.33
C THR A 56 -14.13 4.44 -27.57
N ALA A 57 -12.85 4.38 -27.95
CA ALA A 57 -11.86 3.57 -27.27
C ALA A 57 -11.83 3.91 -25.78
N SER A 58 -12.53 3.13 -24.97
CA SER A 58 -12.25 3.07 -23.55
C SER A 58 -10.96 2.30 -23.45
N THR A 59 -9.86 3.02 -23.34
CA THR A 59 -8.66 2.55 -22.65
C THR A 59 -9.10 2.23 -21.22
N ALA A 60 -9.84 1.12 -21.04
CA ALA A 60 -9.79 0.40 -19.78
C ALA A 60 -8.30 0.14 -19.60
N SER A 61 -7.71 0.80 -18.62
CA SER A 61 -6.30 0.76 -18.35
C SER A 61 -5.88 -0.71 -18.37
N ASP A 62 -5.19 -1.11 -19.44
CA ASP A 62 -4.57 -2.44 -19.62
C ASP A 62 -3.53 -2.72 -18.51
N ASP A 63 -3.30 -1.72 -17.64
CA ASP A 63 -2.52 -1.72 -16.41
C ASP A 63 -3.23 -2.38 -15.20
N ALA A 64 -4.46 -2.87 -15.35
CA ALA A 64 -5.13 -3.60 -14.26
C ALA A 64 -4.88 -5.12 -14.31
N GLU A 65 -4.41 -5.67 -15.44
CA GLU A 65 -4.46 -7.13 -15.69
C GLU A 65 -3.26 -7.92 -15.09
N LEU A 66 -2.21 -7.25 -14.60
CA LEU A 66 -1.04 -7.89 -13.97
C LEU A 66 -0.43 -7.04 -12.82
N ALA A 67 -1.17 -6.11 -12.24
CA ALA A 67 -0.66 -5.30 -11.13
C ALA A 67 -0.47 -6.22 -9.91
N THR A 68 0.77 -6.58 -9.60
CA THR A 68 1.09 -7.25 -8.33
C THR A 68 0.47 -6.43 -7.20
N PRO A 69 -0.25 -7.07 -6.25
CA PRO A 69 -0.94 -6.35 -5.21
C PRO A 69 0.03 -5.43 -4.46
N PRO A 70 -0.39 -4.21 -4.11
CA PRO A 70 0.50 -3.26 -3.46
C PRO A 70 0.92 -3.81 -2.10
N TRP A 71 2.21 -3.64 -1.80
CA TRP A 71 2.81 -4.11 -0.56
C TRP A 71 3.66 -3.02 0.06
N ILE A 72 3.74 -3.03 1.38
CA ILE A 72 4.54 -2.12 2.17
C ILE A 72 5.35 -2.94 3.15
N GLN A 73 6.66 -2.73 3.16
CA GLN A 73 7.57 -3.38 4.09
C GLN A 73 8.10 -2.38 5.11
N PHE A 74 8.13 -2.76 6.37
CA PHE A 74 8.71 -1.98 7.47
C PHE A 74 9.85 -2.77 8.13
N GLY A 75 11.01 -2.15 8.27
CA GLY A 75 12.15 -2.76 8.94
C GLY A 75 13.16 -1.69 9.35
N ASP A 76 13.78 -1.85 10.52
CA ASP A 76 14.80 -0.93 11.04
C ASP A 76 14.38 0.56 11.03
N GLY A 77 13.09 0.85 11.26
CA GLY A 77 12.57 2.22 11.22
C GLY A 77 12.49 2.83 9.82
N THR A 78 12.53 2.01 8.77
CA THR A 78 12.38 2.39 7.37
C THR A 78 11.18 1.67 6.78
N ILE A 79 10.41 2.38 5.96
CA ILE A 79 9.31 1.86 5.17
C ILE A 79 9.78 1.77 3.72
N ASN A 80 9.71 0.59 3.13
CA ASN A 80 10.00 0.33 1.73
C ASN A 80 8.69 0.03 0.99
N LEU A 81 8.49 0.69 -0.14
CA LEU A 81 7.33 0.52 -1.00
C LEU A 81 7.72 0.76 -2.46
N ASP A 82 7.00 0.12 -3.38
CA ASP A 82 7.15 0.36 -4.82
C ASP A 82 5.96 1.16 -5.32
N CYS A 83 6.23 2.20 -6.09
CA CYS A 83 5.22 3.12 -6.59
C CYS A 83 5.56 3.62 -7.99
N THR A 84 4.56 4.00 -8.78
CA THR A 84 4.76 4.67 -10.08
C THR A 84 5.23 6.11 -9.88
N GLU A 85 5.60 6.81 -10.95
CA GLU A 85 6.00 8.22 -10.85
C GLU A 85 4.86 9.13 -10.36
N ASP A 86 3.61 8.85 -10.75
CA ASP A 86 2.42 9.59 -10.30
C ASP A 86 2.14 9.34 -8.80
N GLU A 87 2.17 8.07 -8.41
CA GLU A 87 2.03 7.65 -7.01
C GLU A 87 3.12 8.28 -6.12
N LEU A 88 4.35 8.41 -6.62
CA LEU A 88 5.45 9.08 -5.92
C LEU A 88 5.15 10.58 -5.68
N GLU A 89 4.50 11.27 -6.61
CA GLU A 89 4.07 12.66 -6.40
C GLU A 89 3.04 12.75 -5.26
N THR A 90 2.08 11.84 -5.25
CA THR A 90 1.08 11.73 -4.19
C THR A 90 1.71 11.39 -2.83
N LEU A 91 2.69 10.47 -2.82
CA LEU A 91 3.47 10.12 -1.62
C LEU A 91 4.22 11.35 -1.05
N LYS A 92 4.82 12.18 -1.90
CA LYS A 92 5.49 13.42 -1.44
C LYS A 92 4.49 14.39 -0.81
N GLY A 93 3.28 14.50 -1.36
CA GLY A 93 2.19 15.27 -0.76
C GLY A 93 1.82 14.74 0.63
N LEU A 94 1.66 13.42 0.75
CA LEU A 94 1.37 12.77 2.03
C LEU A 94 2.48 13.00 3.07
N LEU A 95 3.75 12.93 2.67
CA LEU A 95 4.88 13.19 3.59
C LEU A 95 4.89 14.61 4.16
N ALA A 96 4.31 15.59 3.46
CA ALA A 96 4.14 16.94 4.00
C ALA A 96 3.17 16.98 5.20
N GLU A 97 2.17 16.09 5.24
CA GLU A 97 1.24 15.91 6.39
C GLU A 97 1.88 15.09 7.53
N PHE A 98 2.95 14.35 7.23
CA PHE A 98 3.64 13.45 8.13
C PHE A 98 5.12 13.87 8.32
N PRO A 99 5.40 14.97 9.05
CA PRO A 99 6.76 15.55 9.13
C PRO A 99 7.82 14.66 9.80
N ALA A 100 7.38 13.59 10.47
CA ALA A 100 8.27 12.57 11.04
C ALA A 100 8.82 11.59 9.98
N PHE A 101 8.29 11.64 8.75
CA PHE A 101 8.59 10.72 7.68
C PHE A 101 9.28 11.47 6.54
N LYS A 102 10.31 10.86 5.95
CA LYS A 102 11.09 11.45 4.85
C LYS A 102 11.57 10.38 3.89
N ILE A 103 11.53 10.67 2.60
CA ILE A 103 12.18 9.83 1.59
C ILE A 103 13.69 9.93 1.81
N ASP A 104 14.31 8.80 2.09
CA ASP A 104 15.76 8.67 2.27
C ASP A 104 16.40 8.25 0.95
N GLU A 105 15.77 7.32 0.23
CA GLU A 105 16.29 6.77 -1.02
C GLU A 105 15.17 6.53 -2.04
N LEU A 106 15.48 6.75 -3.32
CA LEU A 106 14.62 6.43 -4.47
C LEU A 106 15.45 5.64 -5.47
N THR A 107 15.03 4.42 -5.79
CA THR A 107 15.68 3.57 -6.78
C THR A 107 14.74 3.36 -7.96
N ARG A 108 15.24 3.65 -9.16
CA ARG A 108 14.53 3.46 -10.43
C ARG A 108 15.18 2.30 -11.18
N PRO A 109 14.66 1.07 -11.05
CA PRO A 109 15.18 -0.07 -11.81
C PRO A 109 15.04 0.16 -13.32
N GLU A 110 16.01 -0.32 -14.10
CA GLU A 110 15.95 -0.28 -15.57
C GLU A 110 15.08 -1.41 -16.16
N GLU A 111 14.83 -2.46 -15.36
CA GLU A 111 14.11 -3.68 -15.75
C GLU A 111 12.63 -3.66 -15.36
N ALA A 112 12.16 -2.61 -14.67
CA ALA A 112 10.78 -2.48 -14.22
C ALA A 112 10.31 -1.04 -14.33
N GLU A 113 9.06 -0.87 -14.71
CA GLU A 113 8.41 0.43 -14.81
C GLU A 113 7.87 0.80 -13.40
N GLY A 114 8.77 1.32 -12.54
CA GLY A 114 8.43 1.67 -11.16
C GLY A 114 9.54 2.39 -10.42
N VAL A 115 9.21 2.97 -9.27
CA VAL A 115 10.12 3.63 -8.35
C VAL A 115 10.03 2.95 -6.99
N ASN A 116 11.13 2.33 -6.57
CA ASN A 116 11.27 1.84 -5.22
C ASN A 116 11.62 3.01 -4.30
N ALA A 117 10.74 3.31 -3.33
CA ALA A 117 10.92 4.39 -2.37
C ALA A 117 11.20 3.84 -0.97
N ARG A 118 12.23 4.38 -0.32
CA ARG A 118 12.55 4.13 1.08
C ARG A 118 12.28 5.39 1.90
N VAL A 119 11.37 5.25 2.86
CA VAL A 119 10.91 6.32 3.73
C VAL A 119 11.37 6.03 5.15
N SER A 120 12.21 6.91 5.69
CA SER A 120 12.55 6.92 7.12
C SER A 120 11.27 7.15 7.95
N ALA A 121 10.99 6.27 8.90
CA ALA A 121 9.80 6.24 9.74
C ALA A 121 10.16 6.14 11.23
N LYS A 122 10.84 7.18 11.74
CA LYS A 122 11.23 7.29 13.15
C LYS A 122 10.07 7.78 14.02
N ALA A 123 8.99 7.01 14.04
CA ALA A 123 7.77 7.34 14.77
C ALA A 123 7.24 6.15 15.58
N ASP A 124 6.26 6.42 16.45
CA ASP A 124 5.57 5.40 17.22
C ASP A 124 4.69 4.49 16.34
N PRO A 125 4.37 3.26 16.77
CA PRO A 125 3.60 2.30 15.97
C PRO A 125 2.26 2.84 15.48
N ASN A 126 1.57 3.63 16.31
CA ASN A 126 0.31 4.29 15.93
C ASN A 126 0.47 5.24 14.74
N ARG A 127 1.55 6.03 14.75
CA ARG A 127 1.79 7.02 13.69
C ARG A 127 2.22 6.33 12.39
N ILE A 128 3.03 5.27 12.49
CA ILE A 128 3.41 4.44 11.34
C ILE A 128 2.17 3.77 10.75
N ALA A 129 1.31 3.18 11.58
CA ALA A 129 0.07 2.55 11.13
C ALA A 129 -0.86 3.53 10.39
N GLN A 130 -1.00 4.77 10.89
CA GLN A 130 -1.77 5.82 10.19
C GLN A 130 -1.18 6.16 8.83
N PHE A 131 0.15 6.26 8.75
CA PHE A 131 0.85 6.54 7.51
C PHE A 131 0.65 5.41 6.50
N VAL A 132 0.82 4.15 6.94
CA VAL A 132 0.62 2.95 6.12
C VAL A 132 -0.80 2.88 5.54
N ASP A 133 -1.84 3.07 6.35
CA ASP A 133 -3.23 3.10 5.85
C ASP A 133 -3.43 4.23 4.82
N SER A 134 -2.83 5.40 5.07
CA SER A 134 -2.91 6.55 4.16
C SER A 134 -2.19 6.30 2.84
N VAL A 135 -1.08 5.56 2.84
CA VAL A 135 -0.39 5.15 1.60
C VAL A 135 -1.30 4.24 0.79
N PHE A 136 -1.86 3.18 1.38
CA PHE A 136 -2.80 2.31 0.68
C PHE A 136 -3.99 3.07 0.08
N ARG A 137 -4.62 3.96 0.85
CA ARG A 137 -5.82 4.65 0.38
C ARG A 137 -5.57 5.80 -0.59
N ARG A 138 -4.45 6.53 -0.45
CA ARG A 138 -4.21 7.75 -1.22
C ARG A 138 -3.17 7.56 -2.31
N VAL A 139 -2.10 6.82 -2.03
CA VAL A 139 -1.03 6.59 -2.99
C VAL A 139 -1.46 5.51 -3.98
N TYR A 140 -1.92 4.36 -3.47
CA TYR A 140 -2.40 3.25 -4.30
C TYR A 140 -3.89 3.34 -4.66
N ASP A 141 -4.55 4.47 -4.36
CA ASP A 141 -5.99 4.73 -4.60
C ASP A 141 -6.92 3.58 -4.17
N LEU A 142 -6.59 2.87 -3.07
CA LEU A 142 -7.41 1.74 -2.63
C LEU A 142 -8.72 2.20 -1.97
N PRO A 143 -9.83 1.44 -2.17
CA PRO A 143 -11.12 1.75 -1.58
C PRO A 143 -11.07 1.69 -0.04
N GLU A 144 -12.01 2.33 0.64
CA GLU A 144 -12.01 2.40 2.11
C GLU A 144 -12.04 1.02 2.79
N GLU A 145 -12.68 0.03 2.17
CA GLU A 145 -12.89 -1.32 2.68
C GLU A 145 -11.91 -2.34 2.06
N PHE A 146 -10.70 -1.91 1.69
CA PHE A 146 -9.69 -2.83 1.21
C PHE A 146 -9.23 -3.79 2.32
N ARG A 147 -8.89 -5.02 1.92
CA ARG A 147 -8.33 -6.04 2.80
C ARG A 147 -6.82 -5.97 2.78
N VAL A 148 -6.21 -6.14 3.95
CA VAL A 148 -4.76 -6.20 4.12
C VAL A 148 -4.41 -7.35 5.06
N TRP A 149 -3.21 -7.93 4.92
CA TRP A 149 -2.68 -8.89 5.89
C TRP A 149 -1.19 -8.68 6.18
N ALA A 150 -0.76 -9.18 7.33
CA ALA A 150 0.64 -9.21 7.75
C ALA A 150 1.23 -10.63 7.61
N VAL A 151 2.39 -10.74 6.96
CA VAL A 151 3.00 -12.04 6.59
C VAL A 151 4.23 -12.40 7.41
N GLU A 152 5.14 -11.45 7.61
CA GLU A 152 6.45 -11.70 8.23
C GLU A 152 6.61 -10.85 9.50
N ILE A 153 6.13 -11.35 10.65
CA ILE A 153 6.07 -10.58 11.92
C ILE A 153 7.11 -11.07 12.92
#